data_AF-A0A7V9NUM5-F1
#
_entry.id   AF-A0A7V9NUM5-F1
#
_cell.length_a   1.000
_cell.length_b   1.000
_cell.length_c   1.000
_cell.angle_alpha   90.00
_cell.angle_beta   90.00
_cell.angle_gamma   90.00
#
_symmetry.space_group_name_H-M   'P 1'
#
loop_
_entity.id
_entity.type
_entity.pdbx_description
1 polymer ?
#
loop_
_entity_poly.entity_id
_entity_poly.type
_entity_poly.pdbx_seq_one_letter_code
_entity_poly.pdbx_strand_id
1 'polypeptide(L)'
;GMPDIAYMIDESHNLKDPLEDLIQATDAIQHTLALALCLKRDDLVAAQSDNDPARAAEVLHRAFRTDVRPLVAEARLRNGAAIDPFAAYRAVGYRAAKVAERGATSVATGL
;
A
#
# COMPACT_ATOMS: atom_id res chain seq x y z
N GLY A 1 -15.43 -4.52 12.33
CA GLY A 1 -15.30 -4.10 10.92
C GLY A 1 -14.35 -2.93 10.82
N MET A 2 -13.95 -2.55 9.62
CA MET A 2 -13.22 -1.28 9.41
C MET A 2 -14.17 -0.11 9.72
N PRO A 3 -13.69 0.98 10.34
CA PRO A 3 -14.51 2.17 10.54
C PRO A 3 -14.92 2.76 9.19
N ASP A 4 -16.13 3.34 9.13
CA ASP A 4 -16.66 4.01 7.95
C ASP A 4 -16.06 5.42 7.86
N ILE A 5 -14.80 5.48 7.41
CA ILE A 5 -14.06 6.72 7.18
C ILE A 5 -13.48 6.74 5.77
N ALA A 6 -13.39 7.94 5.18
CA ALA A 6 -12.79 8.11 3.87
C ALA A 6 -11.25 8.06 3.97
N TYR A 7 -10.63 7.19 3.18
CA TYR A 7 -9.18 7.11 3.01
C TYR A 7 -8.81 7.71 1.65
N MET A 8 -7.88 8.68 1.64
CA MET A 8 -7.45 9.38 0.43
C MET A 8 -5.91 9.40 0.36
N ILE A 9 -5.38 9.38 -0.86
CA ILE A 9 -3.95 9.62 -1.13
C ILE A 9 -3.82 11.07 -1.58
N ASP A 10 -3.06 11.86 -0.83
CA ASP A 10 -2.73 13.25 -1.17
C ASP A 10 -1.22 13.36 -1.36
N GLU A 11 -0.78 13.17 -2.60
CA GLU A 11 0.64 13.16 -2.98
C GLU A 11 0.90 14.01 -4.22
N SER A 12 2.06 14.68 -4.25
CA SER A 12 2.57 15.39 -5.42
C SER A 12 3.78 14.65 -5.99
N HIS A 13 3.81 14.49 -7.32
CA HIS A 13 4.77 13.63 -8.00
C HIS A 13 5.72 14.48 -8.85
N ASN A 14 6.89 14.82 -8.28
CA ASN A 14 7.80 15.78 -8.90
C ASN A 14 8.99 15.14 -9.63
N LEU A 15 9.36 13.91 -9.27
CA LEU A 15 10.61 13.27 -9.74
C LEU A 15 10.39 11.91 -10.42
N LYS A 16 9.25 11.26 -10.20
CA LYS A 16 8.96 9.91 -10.72
C LYS A 16 7.71 9.93 -11.60
N ASP A 17 7.47 8.82 -12.28
CA ASP A 17 6.19 8.59 -12.97
C ASP A 17 5.05 8.60 -11.94
N PRO A 18 4.02 9.47 -12.10
CA PRO A 18 2.93 9.55 -11.13
C PRO A 18 2.15 8.23 -10.94
N LEU A 19 2.07 7.38 -11.96
CA LEU A 19 1.41 6.08 -11.84
C LEU A 19 2.28 5.07 -11.08
N GLU A 20 3.61 5.14 -11.24
CA GLU A 20 4.52 4.31 -10.45
C GLU A 20 4.44 4.65 -8.97
N ASP A 21 4.43 5.94 -8.62
CA ASP A 21 4.29 6.38 -7.24
C ASP A 21 2.93 6.00 -6.66
N LEU A 22 1.84 6.21 -7.39
CA LEU A 22 0.50 5.83 -6.92
C LEU A 22 0.38 4.31 -6.68
N ILE A 23 1.00 3.50 -7.54
CA ILE A 23 1.07 2.04 -7.35
C ILE A 23 1.82 1.70 -6.05
N GLN A 24 2.98 2.32 -5.82
CA GLN A 24 3.80 2.10 -4.63
C GLN A 24 3.11 2.56 -3.35
N ALA A 25 2.43 3.71 -3.37
CA ALA A 25 1.64 4.21 -2.25
C ALA A 25 0.48 3.26 -1.91
N THR A 26 -0.26 2.82 -2.93
CA THR A 26 -1.35 1.84 -2.75
C THR A 26 -0.83 0.51 -2.19
N ASP A 27 0.32 0.04 -2.68
CA ASP A 27 0.99 -1.15 -2.17
C ASP A 27 1.36 -1.01 -0.69
N ALA A 28 1.96 0.11 -0.29
CA ALA A 28 2.32 0.39 1.10
C ALA A 28 1.10 0.45 2.03
N ILE A 29 -0.01 1.05 1.60
CA ILE A 29 -1.27 1.10 2.35
C ILE A 29 -1.81 -0.31 2.57
N GLN A 30 -1.87 -1.13 1.52
CA GLN A 30 -2.35 -2.51 1.61
C GLN A 30 -1.48 -3.36 2.55
N HIS A 31 -0.15 -3.21 2.49
CA HIS A 31 0.77 -3.88 3.41
C HIS A 31 0.55 -3.45 4.85
N THR A 32 0.43 -2.16 5.11
CA THR A 32 0.23 -1.62 6.46
C THR A 32 -1.11 -2.09 7.04
N LEU A 33 -2.17 -2.10 6.23
CA LEU A 33 -3.46 -2.65 6.63
C LEU A 33 -3.36 -4.15 6.95
N ALA A 34 -2.67 -4.94 6.13
CA ALA A 34 -2.47 -6.36 6.38
C ALA A 34 -1.73 -6.60 7.71
N LEU A 35 -0.66 -5.86 8.00
CA LEU A 35 0.04 -5.94 9.29
C LEU A 35 -0.90 -5.61 10.47
N ALA A 36 -1.71 -4.55 10.34
CA ALA A 36 -2.68 -4.16 11.37
C ALA A 36 -3.77 -5.23 11.59
N LEU A 37 -4.15 -5.96 10.54
CA LEU A 37 -5.08 -7.09 10.62
C LEU A 37 -4.45 -8.34 11.24
N CYS A 38 -3.13 -8.52 11.14
CA CYS A 38 -2.39 -9.60 11.78
C CYS A 38 -2.16 -9.39 13.30
N LEU A 39 -2.46 -8.20 13.82
CA LEU A 39 -2.28 -7.86 15.24
C LEU A 39 -3.22 -8.67 16.15
N LYS A 40 -2.65 -9.34 17.15
CA LYS A 40 -3.40 -10.00 18.24
C LYS A 40 -3.88 -8.97 19.25
N ARG A 41 -5.03 -8.37 18.97
CA ARG A 41 -5.59 -7.27 19.78
C ARG A 41 -5.88 -7.68 21.23
N ASP A 42 -6.39 -8.89 21.45
CA ASP A 42 -6.70 -9.37 22.81
C ASP A 42 -5.44 -9.48 23.67
N ASP A 43 -4.33 -9.98 23.08
CA ASP A 43 -3.04 -10.06 23.77
C ASP A 43 -2.48 -8.67 24.10
N LEU A 44 -2.67 -7.70 23.20
CA LEU A 44 -2.26 -6.32 23.41
C LEU A 44 -3.07 -5.66 24.55
N VAL A 45 -4.39 -5.83 24.55
CA VAL A 45 -5.28 -5.30 25.59
C VAL A 45 -4.94 -5.91 26.95
N ALA A 46 -4.65 -7.21 27.01
CA ALA A 46 -4.21 -7.87 28.24
C ALA A 46 -2.89 -7.26 28.76
N ALA A 47 -1.87 -7.15 27.91
CA ALA A 47 -0.58 -6.57 28.29
C ALA A 47 -0.69 -5.10 28.76
N GLN A 48 -1.55 -4.31 28.11
CA GLN A 48 -1.84 -2.94 28.53
C GLN A 48 -2.54 -2.89 29.89
N SER A 49 -3.52 -3.76 30.13
CA SER A 49 -4.25 -3.82 31.40
C SER A 49 -3.34 -4.22 32.57
N ASP A 50 -2.37 -5.08 32.28
CA ASP A 50 -1.39 -5.57 33.26
C ASP A 50 -0.22 -4.58 33.49
N ASN A 51 -0.19 -3.44 32.79
CA ASN A 51 0.95 -2.50 32.77
C ASN A 51 2.29 -3.17 32.41
N ASP A 52 2.26 -4.10 31.44
CA ASP A 52 3.45 -4.78 30.92
C ASP A 52 3.86 -4.19 29.55
N PRO A 53 4.67 -3.12 29.53
CA PRO A 53 5.09 -2.48 28.29
C PRO A 53 6.00 -3.37 27.43
N ALA A 54 6.75 -4.29 28.04
CA ALA A 54 7.62 -5.20 27.31
C ALA A 54 6.81 -6.19 26.49
N ARG A 55 5.78 -6.79 27.10
CA ARG A 55 4.85 -7.68 26.40
C ARG A 55 4.03 -6.94 25.34
N ALA A 56 3.54 -5.74 25.65
CA ALA A 56 2.80 -4.93 24.67
C ALA A 56 3.66 -4.63 23.42
N ALA A 57 4.92 -4.25 23.61
CA ALA A 57 5.87 -4.04 22.50
C ALA A 57 6.09 -5.31 21.69
N GLU A 58 6.23 -6.47 22.35
CA GLU A 58 6.44 -7.73 21.65
C GLU A 58 5.22 -8.15 20.81
N VAL A 59 3.99 -7.92 21.28
CA VAL A 59 2.77 -8.18 20.49
C VAL A 59 2.77 -7.35 19.20
N LEU A 60 3.09 -6.06 19.30
CA LEU A 60 3.19 -5.17 18.13
C LEU A 60 4.31 -5.60 17.18
N HIS A 61 5.50 -5.91 17.71
CA HIS A 61 6.63 -6.34 16.92
C HIS A 61 6.38 -7.65 16.16
N ARG A 62 5.71 -8.63 16.78
CA ARG A 62 5.37 -9.89 16.11
C ARG A 62 4.48 -9.65 14.90
N ALA A 63 3.48 -8.77 15.03
CA ALA A 63 2.66 -8.36 13.90
C ALA A 63 3.49 -7.64 12.83
N PHE A 64 4.28 -6.63 13.21
CA PHE A 64 5.03 -5.78 12.26
C PHE A 64 6.15 -6.52 11.51
N ARG A 65 6.69 -7.60 12.08
CA ARG A 65 7.72 -8.47 11.45
C ARG A 65 7.13 -9.58 10.59
N THR A 66 5.81 -9.73 10.55
CA THR A 66 5.17 -10.74 9.70
C THR A 66 5.32 -10.34 8.24
N ASP A 67 5.84 -11.25 7.41
CA ASP A 67 5.85 -11.03 5.96
C ASP A 67 4.43 -11.20 5.39
N VAL A 68 3.77 -10.07 5.14
CA VAL A 68 2.41 -10.02 4.60
C VAL A 68 2.38 -9.89 3.07
N ARG A 69 3.54 -9.83 2.38
CA ARG A 69 3.58 -9.69 0.91
C ARG A 69 2.77 -10.77 0.19
N PRO A 70 2.86 -12.07 0.57
CA PRO A 70 2.05 -13.10 -0.09
C PRO A 70 0.54 -12.92 0.11
N LEU A 71 0.13 -12.45 1.30
CA LEU A 71 -1.28 -12.20 1.61
C LEU A 71 -1.86 -11.09 0.73
N VAL A 72 -1.12 -9.98 0.59
CA VAL A 72 -1.53 -8.84 -0.23
C VAL A 72 -1.56 -9.22 -1.71
N ALA A 73 -0.56 -9.95 -2.20
CA ALA A 73 -0.52 -10.49 -3.56
C ALA A 73 -1.71 -11.39 -3.89
N GLU A 74 -2.04 -12.33 -3.01
CA GLU A 74 -3.20 -13.22 -3.19
C GLU A 74 -4.52 -12.44 -3.17
N ALA A 75 -4.64 -11.45 -2.27
CA ALA A 75 -5.81 -10.57 -2.24
C ALA A 75 -6.00 -9.81 -3.57
N ARG A 76 -4.91 -9.32 -4.18
CA ARG A 76 -4.97 -8.70 -5.52
C ARG A 76 -5.44 -9.69 -6.57
N LEU A 77 -4.85 -10.88 -6.61
CA LEU A 77 -5.19 -11.91 -7.58
C LEU A 77 -6.69 -12.26 -7.54
N ARG A 78 -7.24 -12.45 -6.34
CA ARG A 78 -8.68 -12.74 -6.15
C ARG A 78 -9.59 -11.60 -6.58
N ASN A 79 -9.10 -10.37 -6.56
CA ASN A 79 -9.82 -9.19 -7.06
C ASN A 79 -9.53 -8.90 -8.55
N GLY A 80 -8.86 -9.80 -9.27
CA GLY A 80 -8.56 -9.65 -10.70
C GLY A 80 -7.42 -8.68 -11.00
N ALA A 81 -6.63 -8.29 -10.01
CA ALA A 81 -5.47 -7.43 -10.18
C ALA A 81 -4.16 -8.24 -10.34
N ALA A 82 -3.12 -7.56 -10.81
CA ALA A 82 -1.78 -8.16 -10.91
C ALA A 82 -1.19 -8.45 -9.52
N ILE A 83 -0.49 -9.59 -9.41
CA ILE A 83 0.25 -9.99 -8.20
C ILE A 83 1.34 -8.97 -7.86
N ASP A 84 2.07 -8.52 -8.89
CA ASP A 84 3.05 -7.43 -8.84
C ASP A 84 2.59 -6.30 -9.78
N PRO A 85 1.83 -5.31 -9.27
CA PRO A 85 1.32 -4.21 -10.07
C PRO A 85 2.41 -3.34 -10.69
N PHE A 86 3.56 -3.20 -10.02
CA PHE A 86 4.66 -2.35 -10.49
C PHE A 86 5.38 -2.98 -11.68
N ALA A 87 5.73 -4.28 -11.57
CA ALA A 87 6.30 -5.02 -12.69
C ALA A 87 5.30 -5.12 -13.86
N ALA A 88 4.02 -5.37 -13.58
CA ALA A 88 2.98 -5.44 -14.61
C ALA A 88 2.83 -4.09 -15.35
N TYR A 89 2.80 -2.97 -14.63
CA TYR A 89 2.72 -1.63 -15.22
C TYR A 89 3.88 -1.37 -16.20
N ARG A 90 5.12 -1.69 -15.78
CA ARG A 90 6.31 -1.53 -16.62
C ARG A 90 6.28 -2.45 -17.84
N ALA A 91 5.88 -3.71 -17.67
CA ALA A 91 5.83 -4.70 -18.75
C ALA A 91 4.82 -4.33 -19.84
N VAL A 92 3.68 -3.72 -19.47
CA VAL A 92 2.65 -3.27 -20.42
C VAL A 92 3.11 -2.05 -21.23
N GLY A 93 4.11 -1.28 -20.75
CA GLY A 93 4.64 -0.13 -21.48
C GLY A 93 3.65 1.03 -21.61
N TYR A 94 2.67 1.12 -20.72
CA TYR A 94 1.56 2.09 -20.80
C TYR A 94 2.06 3.53 -20.90
N ARG A 95 3.07 3.92 -20.10
CA ARG A 95 3.66 5.26 -20.14
C ARG A 95 4.18 5.62 -21.53
N ALA A 96 4.96 4.73 -22.14
CA ALA A 96 5.54 4.95 -23.45
C ALA A 96 4.45 5.11 -24.53
N ALA A 97 3.42 4.26 -24.48
CA ALA A 97 2.28 4.36 -25.39
C ALA A 97 1.56 5.71 -25.26
N LYS A 98 1.31 6.19 -24.03
CA LYS A 98 0.64 7.47 -23.81
C LYS A 98 1.49 8.69 -24.16
N VAL A 99 2.81 8.63 -24.00
CA VAL A 99 3.72 9.67 -24.47
C VAL A 99 3.70 9.75 -26.00
N ALA A 100 3.69 8.61 -26.70
CA ALA A 100 3.58 8.57 -28.16
C ALA A 100 2.25 9.14 -28.66
N GLU A 101 1.13 8.84 -27.97
CA GLU A 101 -0.21 9.33 -28.32
C GLU A 101 -0.38 10.85 -28.10
N ARG A 102 0.13 11.37 -26.98
CA ARG A 102 -0.11 12.77 -26.55
C ARG A 102 0.97 13.76 -27.00
N GLY A 103 2.06 13.25 -27.55
CA GLY A 103 3.27 14.02 -27.84
C GLY A 103 4.11 14.26 -26.58
N ALA A 104 5.43 14.39 -26.76
CA ALA A 104 6.39 14.57 -25.66
C ALA A 104 6.25 15.94 -24.94
N THR A 105 5.50 16.87 -25.54
CA THR A 105 5.38 18.27 -25.13
C THR A 105 3.93 18.59 -24.73
N SER A 106 3.34 17.83 -23.79
CA SER A 106 2.14 18.33 -23.10
C SER A 106 2.58 19.42 -22.13
N VAL A 107 2.63 20.66 -22.59
CA VAL A 107 2.76 21.81 -21.70
C VAL A 107 1.43 21.94 -20.99
N ALA A 108 1.41 21.79 -19.66
CA ALA A 108 0.27 22.22 -18.87
C ALA A 108 0.14 23.74 -19.05
N THR A 109 -0.74 24.17 -19.94
CA THR A 109 -1.14 25.57 -20.00
C THR A 109 -1.98 25.81 -18.74
N GLY A 110 -1.34 26.24 -17.66
CA GLY A 110 -2.04 26.67 -16.46
C GLY A 110 -3.00 27.80 -16.82
N LEU A 111 -4.27 27.45 -16.92
CA LEU A 111 -5.44 28.33 -16.98
C LEU A 111 -6.50 27.71 -16.06
#